data_AF-A0A2R7PA34-F1
#
_entry.id   AF-A0A2R7PA34-F1
#
_cell.length_a   1.000
_cell.length_b   1.000
_cell.length_c   1.000
_cell.angle_alpha   90.00
_cell.angle_beta   90.00
_cell.angle_gamma   90.00
#
_symmetry.space_group_name_H-M   'P 1'
#
loop_
_entity.id
_entity.type
_entity.pdbx_description
1 polymer ?
#
loop_
_entity_poly.entity_id
_entity_poly.type
_entity_poly.pdbx_seq_one_letter_code
_entity_poly.pdbx_strand_id
1 'polypeptide(L)'
;MKNKFYTIFALTIGSLAFGQVGINTQNPQGIFNIDGAKNNAATGTPTAAQLKDDFIVTASGSTGIGTAPDASAILELNVNQLASGSKKGFLAPRVALTAYNDTATIPSPATGLLVYNLGTVPTFTFVGYVYWDGIQWRALDNNSLQPGTISGLDCANATLNPTTYTSGTPFSGTMSVPYTGGNAGIYAAQTIGPINGLTATLPQGNFVQGSGTLNYTISGTPTVSSPNTTTFPLSIGGQSCSATVGLGKVLAPGEYQFFTYTLPASYVGLLSTQVGGSYNAILGGKVKLDLNFTADSNQGSGAVTYNPRLVNVFSANIKVWYAALSSVDRYRRSNILLAPGGYIETDNGIYLNYGDNMNSSSAPTVAMTGTDDSMEIETIDLLVDAIWYRIIVYVSVDNLNDATVANNIRRVFMTAQRMSN
;
A
#
# COMPACT_ATOMS: atom_id res chain seq x y z
N MET A 1 39.48 -65.26 61.03
CA MET A 1 38.33 -64.39 60.66
C MET A 1 38.72 -63.08 59.94
N LYS A 2 39.98 -62.59 59.98
CA LYS A 2 40.39 -61.35 59.31
C LYS A 2 40.43 -61.38 57.77
N ASN A 3 40.77 -62.51 57.14
CA ASN A 3 40.95 -62.56 55.68
C ASN A 3 39.64 -62.60 54.86
N LYS A 4 38.49 -62.89 55.47
CA LYS A 4 37.18 -62.92 54.77
C LYS A 4 36.55 -61.53 54.61
N PHE A 5 36.94 -60.56 55.44
CA PHE A 5 36.44 -59.18 55.34
C PHE A 5 37.06 -58.40 54.17
N TYR A 6 38.34 -58.63 53.85
CA TYR A 6 39.01 -57.96 52.72
C TYR A 6 38.44 -58.37 51.36
N THR A 7 38.02 -59.62 51.20
CA THR A 7 37.42 -60.11 49.95
C THR A 7 36.00 -59.57 49.73
N ILE A 8 35.19 -59.46 50.80
CA ILE A 8 33.86 -58.84 50.71
C ILE A 8 33.98 -57.34 50.44
N PHE A 9 34.94 -56.65 51.08
CA PHE A 9 35.20 -55.23 50.85
C PHE A 9 35.68 -54.94 49.41
N ALA A 10 36.51 -55.82 48.83
CA ALA A 10 36.98 -55.70 47.45
C ALA A 10 35.88 -55.97 46.40
N LEU A 11 34.93 -56.87 46.68
CA LEU A 11 33.78 -57.15 45.79
C LEU A 11 32.70 -56.05 45.85
N THR A 12 32.56 -55.33 46.96
CA THR A 12 31.60 -54.21 47.09
C THR A 12 32.09 -52.89 46.48
N ILE A 13 33.40 -52.72 46.29
CA ILE A 13 33.97 -51.50 45.68
C ILE A 13 33.76 -51.46 44.15
N GLY A 14 33.69 -52.62 43.49
CA GLY A 14 33.42 -52.71 42.05
C GLY A 14 31.96 -52.40 41.65
N SER A 15 31.02 -52.45 42.58
CA SER A 15 29.57 -52.26 42.32
C SER A 15 29.06 -50.83 42.51
N LEU A 16 29.93 -49.86 42.82
CA LEU A 16 29.56 -48.45 43.03
C LEU A 16 30.12 -47.51 41.94
N ALA A 17 30.70 -48.04 40.87
CA ALA A 17 31.18 -47.23 39.76
C ALA A 17 30.01 -46.77 38.88
N PHE A 18 29.54 -45.54 39.07
CA PHE A 18 28.62 -44.91 38.11
C PHE A 18 29.35 -44.68 36.78
N GLY A 19 28.85 -45.33 35.71
CA GLY A 19 29.46 -45.39 34.38
C GLY A 19 29.29 -44.13 33.53
N GLN A 20 29.75 -42.98 34.02
CA GLN A 20 29.86 -41.76 33.22
C GLN A 20 31.14 -41.76 32.39
N VAL A 21 31.06 -41.35 31.13
CA VAL A 21 32.18 -41.32 30.19
C VAL A 21 32.59 -39.88 29.93
N GLY A 22 33.80 -39.52 30.35
CA GLY A 22 34.44 -38.25 30.03
C GLY A 22 35.54 -38.42 28.98
N ILE A 23 35.54 -37.59 27.95
CA ILE A 23 36.68 -37.41 27.04
C ILE A 23 37.29 -36.04 27.34
N ASN A 24 38.58 -36.02 27.68
CA ASN A 24 39.31 -34.80 28.06
C ASN A 24 38.76 -34.04 29.28
N THR A 25 37.88 -34.66 30.07
CA THR A 25 37.42 -34.13 31.35
C THR A 25 37.41 -35.21 32.41
N GLN A 26 37.87 -34.87 33.62
CA GLN A 26 37.76 -35.75 34.81
C GLN A 26 36.45 -35.51 35.56
N ASN A 27 35.68 -34.51 35.13
CA ASN A 27 34.45 -34.06 35.77
C ASN A 27 33.29 -34.04 34.75
N PRO A 28 32.83 -35.20 34.26
CA PRO A 28 31.70 -35.26 33.36
C PRO A 28 30.45 -34.61 33.99
N GLN A 29 29.77 -33.74 33.26
CA GLN A 29 28.53 -33.09 33.71
C GLN A 29 27.26 -33.87 33.32
N GLY A 30 27.42 -35.04 32.71
CA GLY A 30 26.35 -35.93 32.25
C GLY A 30 26.87 -37.36 32.08
N ILE A 31 26.07 -38.23 31.45
CA ILE A 31 26.49 -39.62 31.19
C ILE A 31 27.60 -39.71 30.16
N PHE A 32 27.68 -38.72 29.26
CA PHE A 32 28.75 -38.56 28.29
C PHE A 32 29.12 -37.09 28.18
N ASN A 33 30.40 -36.75 28.36
CA ASN A 33 30.89 -35.38 28.25
C ASN A 33 32.21 -35.34 27.46
N ILE A 34 32.27 -34.55 26.39
CA ILE A 34 33.49 -34.26 25.64
C ILE A 34 33.87 -32.81 25.88
N ASP A 35 35.06 -32.59 26.44
CA ASP A 35 35.67 -31.27 26.63
C ASP A 35 36.77 -31.06 25.59
N GLY A 36 36.48 -30.28 24.55
CA GLY A 36 37.40 -30.11 23.43
C GLY A 36 38.74 -29.50 23.84
N ALA A 37 38.73 -28.53 24.74
CA ALA A 37 39.92 -27.80 25.17
C ALA A 37 40.62 -28.39 26.41
N LYS A 38 40.05 -29.44 27.02
CA LYS A 38 40.51 -30.05 28.27
C LYS A 38 40.65 -29.01 29.39
N ASN A 39 39.71 -28.07 29.47
CA ASN A 39 39.81 -26.91 30.33
C ASN A 39 38.87 -26.96 31.55
N ASN A 40 38.01 -27.99 31.64
CA ASN A 40 37.07 -28.15 32.75
C ASN A 40 37.78 -28.33 34.10
N ALA A 41 37.19 -27.74 35.13
CA ALA A 41 37.66 -27.94 36.50
C ALA A 41 37.49 -29.41 36.90
N ALA A 42 38.45 -29.96 37.65
CA ALA A 42 38.44 -31.37 38.07
C ALA A 42 37.25 -31.72 38.99
N THR A 43 36.60 -30.73 39.59
CA THR A 43 35.39 -30.87 40.42
C THR A 43 34.48 -29.65 40.28
N GLY A 44 33.23 -29.76 40.74
CA GLY A 44 32.24 -28.67 40.73
C GLY A 44 31.59 -28.48 39.36
N THR A 45 30.83 -27.41 39.19
CA THR A 45 30.19 -27.08 37.90
C THR A 45 31.16 -26.24 37.06
N PRO A 46 31.47 -26.63 35.81
CA PRO A 46 32.27 -25.82 34.91
C PRO A 46 31.68 -24.43 34.67
N THR A 47 32.55 -23.43 34.52
CA THR A 47 32.15 -22.08 34.17
C THR A 47 31.64 -22.02 32.73
N ALA A 48 30.86 -20.98 32.40
CA ALA A 48 30.41 -20.72 31.03
C ALA A 48 31.58 -20.69 30.01
N ALA A 49 32.73 -20.13 30.38
CA ALA A 49 33.89 -20.05 29.50
C ALA A 49 34.54 -21.43 29.21
N GLN A 50 34.39 -22.39 30.13
CA GLN A 50 34.85 -23.77 29.96
C GLN A 50 33.87 -24.56 29.09
N LEU A 51 32.57 -24.44 29.39
CA LEU A 51 31.51 -25.15 28.66
C LEU A 51 31.43 -24.82 27.17
N LYS A 52 31.98 -23.69 26.70
CA LYS A 52 31.85 -23.22 25.31
C LYS A 52 32.34 -24.22 24.25
N ASP A 53 33.20 -25.15 24.62
CA ASP A 53 33.78 -26.19 23.76
C ASP A 53 33.39 -27.60 24.18
N ASP A 54 32.38 -27.72 25.06
CA ASP A 54 31.86 -28.97 25.54
C ASP A 54 30.69 -29.50 24.69
N PHE A 55 30.62 -30.84 24.60
CA PHE A 55 29.46 -31.60 24.16
C PHE A 55 29.00 -32.52 25.30
N ILE A 56 27.80 -32.29 25.83
CA ILE A 56 27.27 -32.96 27.01
C ILE A 56 26.00 -33.73 26.64
N VAL A 57 25.88 -34.97 27.10
CA VAL A 57 24.66 -35.79 27.05
C VAL A 57 24.25 -36.17 28.48
N THR A 58 23.02 -35.87 28.86
CA THR A 58 22.46 -36.19 30.18
C THR A 58 21.90 -37.61 30.22
N ALA A 59 21.56 -38.10 31.42
CA ALA A 59 20.94 -39.42 31.58
C ALA A 59 19.54 -39.53 30.92
N SER A 60 18.86 -38.41 30.70
CA SER A 60 17.60 -38.35 29.96
C SER A 60 17.79 -38.30 28.44
N GLY A 61 19.03 -38.25 27.95
CA GLY A 61 19.35 -38.12 26.53
C GLY A 61 19.37 -36.67 26.00
N SER A 62 19.10 -35.68 26.85
CA SER A 62 19.22 -34.27 26.47
C SER A 62 20.68 -33.93 26.13
N THR A 63 20.88 -33.19 25.05
CA THR A 63 22.22 -32.85 24.54
C THR A 63 22.44 -31.34 24.59
N GLY A 64 23.59 -30.93 25.13
CA GLY A 64 24.04 -29.53 25.11
C GLY A 64 25.35 -29.40 24.35
N ILE A 65 25.46 -28.36 23.52
CA ILE A 65 26.72 -27.95 22.88
C ILE A 65 27.02 -26.52 23.33
N GLY A 66 28.17 -26.31 23.97
CA GLY A 66 28.51 -25.01 24.55
C GLY A 66 27.86 -24.75 25.92
N THR A 67 27.12 -25.72 26.47
CA THR A 67 26.33 -25.59 27.70
C THR A 67 25.91 -26.96 28.24
N ALA A 68 25.55 -27.03 29.53
CA ALA A 68 24.66 -28.09 30.01
C ALA A 68 23.24 -27.75 29.53
N PRO A 69 22.49 -28.72 28.96
CA PRO A 69 21.17 -28.42 28.40
C PRO A 69 20.14 -28.12 29.50
N ASP A 70 19.28 -27.15 29.25
CA ASP A 70 18.11 -26.86 30.08
C ASP A 70 17.19 -28.10 30.21
N ALA A 71 16.55 -28.27 31.36
CA ALA A 71 15.69 -29.42 31.63
C ALA A 71 14.47 -29.51 30.68
N SER A 72 14.07 -28.40 30.06
CA SER A 72 12.98 -28.33 29.08
C SER A 72 13.44 -28.56 27.63
N ALA A 73 14.75 -28.70 27.37
CA ALA A 73 15.31 -28.89 26.05
C ALA A 73 15.85 -30.31 25.83
N ILE A 74 15.57 -30.88 24.65
CA ILE A 74 16.23 -32.12 24.21
C ILE A 74 17.58 -31.83 23.52
N LEU A 75 17.71 -30.65 22.90
CA LEU A 75 18.94 -30.14 22.31
C LEU A 75 19.07 -28.65 22.59
N GLU A 76 20.20 -28.24 23.17
CA GLU A 76 20.56 -26.84 23.35
C GLU A 76 21.89 -26.50 22.67
N LEU A 77 21.90 -25.45 21.87
CA LEU A 77 23.09 -24.93 21.20
C LEU A 77 23.38 -23.53 21.75
N ASN A 78 24.37 -23.41 22.64
CA ASN A 78 24.69 -22.14 23.27
C ASN A 78 25.98 -21.57 22.70
N VAL A 79 25.88 -20.35 22.17
CA VAL A 79 27.01 -19.61 21.60
C VAL A 79 27.31 -18.33 22.36
N ASN A 80 26.60 -18.03 23.45
CA ASN A 80 26.71 -16.78 24.18
C ASN A 80 28.10 -16.58 24.80
N GLN A 81 28.83 -17.65 25.03
CA GLN A 81 30.16 -17.67 25.62
C GLN A 81 31.29 -17.47 24.59
N LEU A 82 31.01 -17.61 23.28
CA LEU A 82 31.99 -17.37 22.23
C LEU A 82 32.27 -15.86 22.07
N ALA A 83 33.45 -15.48 21.60
CA ALA A 83 33.76 -14.08 21.32
C ALA A 83 32.87 -13.52 20.19
N SER A 84 32.72 -12.19 20.13
CA SER A 84 32.17 -11.52 18.94
C SER A 84 33.01 -11.89 17.71
N GLY A 85 32.37 -12.18 16.58
CA GLY A 85 33.01 -12.72 15.37
C GLY A 85 33.20 -14.25 15.35
N SER A 86 33.06 -14.93 16.49
CA SER A 86 33.14 -16.41 16.59
C SER A 86 31.81 -17.08 16.89
N LYS A 87 30.73 -16.31 17.02
CA LYS A 87 29.36 -16.82 17.20
C LYS A 87 28.98 -17.69 16.01
N LYS A 88 28.24 -18.78 16.27
CA LYS A 88 27.76 -19.73 15.24
C LYS A 88 26.24 -19.79 15.27
N GLY A 89 25.63 -20.28 14.19
CA GLY A 89 24.20 -20.55 14.10
C GLY A 89 23.92 -22.00 13.76
N PHE A 90 22.65 -22.37 13.75
CA PHE A 90 22.20 -23.67 13.23
C PHE A 90 22.06 -23.60 11.71
N LEU A 91 22.70 -24.52 11.00
CA LEU A 91 22.54 -24.70 9.55
C LEU A 91 21.76 -25.98 9.31
N ALA A 92 20.45 -25.86 9.05
CA ALA A 92 19.60 -27.02 8.79
C ALA A 92 20.01 -27.74 7.48
N PRO A 93 19.58 -29.00 7.29
CA PRO A 93 19.76 -29.70 6.02
C PRO A 93 19.24 -28.87 4.84
N ARG A 94 20.05 -28.74 3.80
CA ARG A 94 19.70 -28.04 2.56
C ARG A 94 19.19 -29.04 1.54
N VAL A 95 18.00 -28.80 1.01
CA VAL A 95 17.29 -29.75 0.15
C VAL A 95 16.73 -29.00 -1.05
N ALA A 96 16.78 -29.60 -2.25
CA ALA A 96 16.12 -29.06 -3.43
C ALA A 96 14.75 -29.74 -3.59
N LEU A 97 13.74 -29.20 -2.93
CA LEU A 97 12.37 -29.73 -3.01
C LEU A 97 11.77 -29.43 -4.40
N THR A 98 10.95 -30.35 -4.90
CA THR A 98 10.39 -30.25 -6.26
C THR A 98 8.97 -29.67 -6.31
N ALA A 99 8.28 -29.65 -5.17
CA ALA A 99 6.91 -29.15 -5.02
C ALA A 99 6.59 -28.81 -3.55
N TYR A 100 5.52 -28.05 -3.32
CA TYR A 100 5.04 -27.74 -1.97
C TYR A 100 4.61 -29.00 -1.20
N ASN A 101 4.21 -30.08 -1.86
CA ASN A 101 3.82 -31.36 -1.24
C ASN A 101 4.83 -32.49 -1.53
N ASP A 102 6.09 -32.14 -1.76
CA ASP A 102 7.15 -33.09 -2.10
C ASP A 102 7.41 -34.09 -0.96
N THR A 103 7.02 -35.34 -1.18
CA THR A 103 7.30 -36.48 -0.29
C THR A 103 8.25 -37.50 -0.93
N ALA A 104 8.82 -37.17 -2.10
CA ALA A 104 9.73 -38.03 -2.83
C ALA A 104 11.19 -37.72 -2.48
N THR A 105 11.55 -36.43 -2.42
CA THR A 105 12.91 -35.99 -2.03
C THR A 105 13.22 -36.37 -0.59
N ILE A 106 12.20 -36.30 0.29
CA ILE A 106 12.26 -36.83 1.65
C ILE A 106 11.05 -37.75 1.85
N PRO A 107 11.23 -39.08 1.78
CA PRO A 107 10.16 -40.05 2.01
C PRO A 107 9.58 -39.96 3.42
N SER A 108 8.25 -39.95 3.53
CA SER A 108 7.50 -39.91 4.80
C SER A 108 8.01 -38.83 5.77
N PRO A 109 8.01 -37.54 5.36
CA PRO A 109 8.53 -36.48 6.20
C PRO A 109 7.71 -36.38 7.50
N ALA A 110 8.41 -36.29 8.64
CA ALA A 110 7.76 -36.15 9.94
C ALA A 110 7.13 -34.76 10.09
N THR A 111 5.97 -34.64 10.73
CA THR A 111 5.37 -33.34 11.05
C THR A 111 6.33 -32.52 11.92
N GLY A 112 6.57 -31.27 11.51
CA GLY A 112 7.54 -30.37 12.12
C GLY A 112 8.97 -30.51 11.59
N LEU A 113 9.24 -31.41 10.64
CA LEU A 113 10.57 -31.54 10.01
C LEU A 113 10.96 -30.24 9.31
N LEU A 114 12.10 -29.66 9.69
CA LEU A 114 12.62 -28.39 9.17
C LEU A 114 13.79 -28.62 8.18
N VAL A 115 13.72 -28.00 7.01
CA VAL A 115 14.80 -27.97 6.01
C VAL A 115 14.95 -26.57 5.42
N TYR A 116 16.09 -26.30 4.78
CA TYR A 116 16.27 -25.12 3.95
C TYR A 116 16.08 -25.50 2.48
N ASN A 117 15.00 -25.03 1.84
CA ASN A 117 14.78 -25.26 0.42
C ASN A 117 15.71 -24.40 -0.42
N LEU A 118 16.42 -25.03 -1.37
CA LEU A 118 17.36 -24.36 -2.26
C LEU A 118 16.67 -23.58 -3.39
N GLY A 119 15.41 -23.90 -3.73
CA GLY A 119 14.65 -23.24 -4.80
C GLY A 119 15.25 -23.39 -6.20
N THR A 120 16.13 -24.38 -6.40
CA THR A 120 16.82 -24.62 -7.68
C THR A 120 15.98 -25.42 -8.67
N VAL A 121 14.82 -25.95 -8.25
CA VAL A 121 13.91 -26.71 -9.11
C VAL A 121 12.91 -25.75 -9.79
N PRO A 122 12.78 -25.74 -11.13
CA PRO A 122 11.93 -24.79 -11.84
C PRO A 122 10.45 -24.83 -11.47
N THR A 123 9.95 -25.98 -11.00
CA THR A 123 8.55 -26.16 -10.56
C THR A 123 8.31 -25.68 -9.13
N PHE A 124 9.36 -25.38 -8.37
CA PHE A 124 9.27 -24.94 -6.98
C PHE A 124 10.47 -24.07 -6.59
N THR A 125 10.38 -22.79 -6.92
CA THR A 125 11.49 -21.83 -6.81
C THR A 125 11.56 -21.08 -5.48
N PHE A 126 10.76 -21.45 -4.48
CA PHE A 126 10.79 -20.82 -3.16
C PHE A 126 12.13 -21.10 -2.46
N VAL A 127 12.87 -20.05 -2.08
CA VAL A 127 14.14 -20.19 -1.34
C VAL A 127 13.90 -19.81 0.12
N GLY A 128 14.23 -20.70 1.05
CA GLY A 128 14.12 -20.40 2.48
C GLY A 128 13.89 -21.60 3.38
N TYR A 129 13.78 -21.34 4.67
CA TYR A 129 13.42 -22.37 5.65
C TYR A 129 11.95 -22.77 5.50
N VAL A 130 11.71 -24.07 5.42
CA VAL A 130 10.39 -24.68 5.31
C VAL A 130 10.25 -25.83 6.29
N TYR A 131 9.04 -26.05 6.78
CA TYR A 131 8.73 -27.22 7.60
C TYR A 131 7.56 -28.01 7.03
N TRP A 132 7.55 -29.32 7.28
CA TRP A 132 6.44 -30.20 6.91
C TRP A 132 5.31 -30.08 7.93
N ASP A 133 4.11 -29.68 7.50
CA ASP A 133 2.94 -29.55 8.39
C ASP A 133 2.14 -30.86 8.57
N GLY A 134 2.57 -31.95 7.91
CA GLY A 134 1.83 -33.21 7.81
C GLY A 134 1.23 -33.46 6.42
N ILE A 135 1.07 -32.41 5.61
CA ILE A 135 0.42 -32.42 4.29
C ILE A 135 1.27 -31.72 3.22
N GLN A 136 1.96 -30.64 3.60
CA GLN A 136 2.79 -29.83 2.72
C GLN A 136 3.98 -29.19 3.46
N TRP A 137 4.99 -28.81 2.70
CA TRP A 137 6.03 -27.86 3.07
C TRP A 137 5.44 -26.46 3.12
N ARG A 138 5.52 -25.83 4.29
CA ARG A 138 5.16 -24.43 4.51
C ARG A 138 6.39 -23.60 4.76
N ALA A 139 6.31 -22.32 4.43
CA ALA A 139 7.31 -21.36 4.88
C ALA A 139 7.35 -21.33 6.41
N LEU A 140 8.49 -20.94 6.98
CA LEU A 140 8.67 -20.89 8.44
C LEU A 140 7.68 -19.96 9.15
N ASP A 141 7.14 -18.97 8.44
CA ASP A 141 6.08 -18.05 8.89
C ASP A 141 4.65 -18.65 8.75
N ASN A 142 4.55 -19.95 8.48
CA ASN A 142 3.31 -20.73 8.28
C ASN A 142 2.53 -20.38 6.98
N ASN A 143 3.07 -19.54 6.10
CA ASN A 143 2.46 -19.26 4.82
C ASN A 143 2.45 -20.51 3.91
N SER A 144 1.35 -20.68 3.17
CA SER A 144 1.20 -21.75 2.20
C SER A 144 2.16 -21.57 1.03
N LEU A 145 2.79 -22.65 0.59
CA LEU A 145 3.62 -22.65 -0.63
C LEU A 145 2.89 -23.29 -1.82
N GLN A 146 1.64 -23.68 -1.64
CA GLN A 146 0.76 -24.11 -2.74
C GLN A 146 0.57 -22.96 -3.74
N PRO A 147 0.56 -23.22 -5.06
CA PRO A 147 0.26 -22.20 -6.06
C PRO A 147 -1.03 -21.42 -5.76
N GLY A 148 -0.92 -20.10 -5.75
CA GLY A 148 -2.02 -19.18 -5.54
C GLY A 148 -2.97 -19.12 -6.73
N THR A 149 -4.27 -19.17 -6.47
CA THR A 149 -5.33 -19.00 -7.48
C THR A 149 -6.39 -18.03 -6.99
N ILE A 150 -7.04 -17.32 -7.90
CA ILE A 150 -8.19 -16.44 -7.64
C ILE A 150 -9.32 -16.75 -8.62
N SER A 151 -10.56 -16.51 -8.23
CA SER A 151 -11.75 -16.71 -9.09
C SER A 151 -11.99 -15.52 -10.02
N GLY A 152 -11.59 -14.32 -9.63
CA GLY A 152 -11.78 -13.11 -10.42
C GLY A 152 -10.76 -12.02 -10.07
N LEU A 153 -10.24 -11.35 -11.10
CA LEU A 153 -9.36 -10.20 -10.98
C LEU A 153 -10.11 -8.97 -11.51
N ASP A 154 -10.32 -7.97 -10.66
CA ASP A 154 -11.19 -6.82 -10.95
C ASP A 154 -10.37 -5.59 -11.34
N CYS A 155 -9.83 -5.60 -12.56
CA CYS A 155 -9.11 -4.45 -13.10
C CYS A 155 -10.02 -3.24 -13.35
N ALA A 156 -11.34 -3.42 -13.46
CA ALA A 156 -12.28 -2.33 -13.71
C ALA A 156 -12.39 -1.40 -12.50
N ASN A 157 -12.23 -1.95 -11.29
CA ASN A 157 -12.18 -1.21 -10.03
C ASN A 157 -10.75 -0.99 -9.51
N ALA A 158 -9.75 -1.05 -10.39
CA ALA A 158 -8.38 -0.69 -10.03
C ALA A 158 -8.30 0.80 -9.66
N THR A 159 -7.60 1.13 -8.57
CA THR A 159 -7.41 2.51 -8.11
C THR A 159 -5.92 2.86 -8.07
N LEU A 160 -5.59 4.16 -8.14
CA LEU A 160 -4.22 4.66 -8.02
C LEU A 160 -4.16 5.75 -6.96
N ASN A 161 -3.14 5.71 -6.10
CA ASN A 161 -2.85 6.78 -5.15
C ASN A 161 -1.36 7.16 -5.20
N PRO A 162 -0.98 8.42 -5.54
CA PRO A 162 -1.85 9.53 -5.96
C PRO A 162 -2.62 9.27 -7.26
N THR A 163 -3.81 9.86 -7.43
CA THR A 163 -4.73 9.55 -8.55
C THR A 163 -4.29 10.09 -9.91
N THR A 164 -3.32 11.00 -9.93
CA THR A 164 -2.81 11.65 -11.14
C THR A 164 -1.29 11.66 -11.16
N TYR A 165 -0.73 11.80 -12.37
CA TYR A 165 0.70 11.95 -12.59
C TYR A 165 0.96 13.00 -13.70
N THR A 166 2.14 13.60 -13.66
CA THR A 166 2.54 14.68 -14.58
C THR A 166 3.76 14.26 -15.38
N SER A 167 3.70 14.44 -16.71
CA SER A 167 4.81 14.16 -17.62
C SER A 167 6.10 14.84 -17.16
N GLY A 168 7.22 14.11 -17.20
CA GLY A 168 8.54 14.61 -16.84
C GLY A 168 8.79 14.77 -15.33
N THR A 169 7.81 14.52 -14.47
CA THR A 169 7.96 14.58 -13.00
C THR A 169 8.04 13.17 -12.40
N PRO A 170 9.03 12.82 -11.57
CA PRO A 170 9.07 11.51 -10.92
C PRO A 170 7.76 11.20 -10.17
N PHE A 171 7.24 10.00 -10.38
CA PHE A 171 6.03 9.50 -9.75
C PHE A 171 6.35 8.28 -8.90
N SER A 172 5.71 8.20 -7.73
CA SER A 172 5.67 7.02 -6.87
C SER A 172 4.29 6.95 -6.25
N GLY A 173 3.62 5.81 -6.42
CA GLY A 173 2.28 5.59 -5.91
C GLY A 173 1.94 4.11 -5.82
N THR A 174 0.73 3.82 -5.36
CA THR A 174 0.22 2.46 -5.22
C THR A 174 -1.01 2.28 -6.09
N MET A 175 -0.96 1.29 -6.99
CA MET A 175 -2.12 0.81 -7.71
C MET A 175 -2.72 -0.39 -6.97
N SER A 176 -3.98 -0.27 -6.57
CA SER A 176 -4.72 -1.31 -5.84
C SER A 176 -5.70 -2.01 -6.78
N VAL A 177 -5.57 -3.33 -6.92
CA VAL A 177 -6.41 -4.15 -7.81
C VAL A 177 -7.15 -5.20 -7.00
N PRO A 178 -8.49 -5.06 -6.83
CA PRO A 178 -9.28 -6.05 -6.11
C PRO A 178 -9.33 -7.41 -6.80
N TYR A 179 -9.51 -8.47 -6.03
CA TYR A 179 -9.77 -9.82 -6.51
C TYR A 179 -10.74 -10.57 -5.59
N THR A 180 -11.27 -11.68 -6.08
CA THR A 180 -12.17 -12.59 -5.34
C THR A 180 -11.70 -14.03 -5.41
N GLY A 181 -12.10 -14.86 -4.43
CA GLY A 181 -11.87 -16.31 -4.46
C GLY A 181 -10.43 -16.79 -4.29
N GLY A 182 -9.59 -16.04 -3.59
CA GLY A 182 -8.23 -16.43 -3.24
C GLY A 182 -8.17 -17.68 -2.37
N ASN A 183 -7.16 -18.53 -2.59
CA ASN A 183 -6.97 -19.83 -1.94
C ASN A 183 -5.86 -19.85 -0.86
N ALA A 184 -5.41 -18.69 -0.38
CA ALA A 184 -4.24 -18.53 0.50
C ALA A 184 -2.87 -18.96 -0.09
N GLY A 185 -2.82 -19.36 -1.36
CA GLY A 185 -1.60 -19.83 -2.02
C GLY A 185 -0.66 -18.69 -2.43
N ILE A 186 0.58 -19.06 -2.74
CA ILE A 186 1.69 -18.16 -3.08
C ILE A 186 1.60 -17.68 -4.54
N TYR A 187 1.92 -16.40 -4.77
CA TYR A 187 2.16 -15.83 -6.09
C TYR A 187 3.57 -15.26 -6.18
N ALA A 188 4.18 -15.37 -7.36
CA ALA A 188 5.51 -14.84 -7.63
C ALA A 188 5.51 -13.31 -7.70
N ALA A 189 6.68 -12.70 -7.48
CA ALA A 189 6.88 -11.28 -7.73
C ALA A 189 6.63 -10.94 -9.21
N GLN A 190 6.12 -9.75 -9.49
CA GLN A 190 5.86 -9.24 -10.84
C GLN A 190 6.53 -7.89 -11.05
N THR A 191 7.00 -7.66 -12.28
CA THR A 191 7.49 -6.37 -12.78
C THR A 191 6.91 -6.18 -14.18
N ILE A 192 6.14 -5.11 -14.37
CA ILE A 192 5.38 -4.85 -15.61
C ILE A 192 5.71 -3.44 -16.10
N GLY A 193 6.18 -3.33 -17.34
CA GLY A 193 6.57 -2.07 -17.97
C GLY A 193 8.09 -1.95 -18.19
N PRO A 194 8.58 -0.72 -18.47
CA PRO A 194 7.85 0.55 -18.37
C PRO A 194 6.77 0.74 -19.45
N ILE A 195 5.63 1.32 -19.08
CA ILE A 195 4.55 1.77 -19.98
C ILE A 195 4.32 3.25 -19.70
N ASN A 196 4.41 4.11 -20.71
CA ASN A 196 4.41 5.57 -20.55
C ASN A 196 5.41 6.07 -19.48
N GLY A 197 6.56 5.41 -19.33
CA GLY A 197 7.59 5.75 -18.33
C GLY A 197 7.29 5.29 -16.90
N LEU A 198 6.21 4.54 -16.67
CA LEU A 198 5.83 3.97 -15.38
C LEU A 198 5.99 2.45 -15.35
N THR A 199 6.48 1.92 -14.23
CA THR A 199 6.65 0.47 -13.98
C THR A 199 5.78 0.06 -12.79
N ALA A 200 5.03 -1.02 -12.93
CA ALA A 200 4.28 -1.64 -11.84
C ALA A 200 5.04 -2.83 -11.26
N THR A 201 5.25 -2.86 -9.94
CA THR A 201 5.92 -3.97 -9.25
C THR A 201 5.06 -4.52 -8.13
N LEU A 202 5.04 -5.84 -7.99
CA LEU A 202 4.39 -6.57 -6.90
C LEU A 202 5.41 -7.55 -6.31
N PRO A 203 5.73 -7.49 -5.01
CA PRO A 203 6.61 -8.48 -4.39
C PRO A 203 5.96 -9.87 -4.35
N GLN A 204 6.75 -10.93 -4.13
CA GLN A 204 6.20 -12.26 -3.85
C GLN A 204 5.33 -12.20 -2.59
N GLY A 205 4.20 -12.90 -2.60
CA GLY A 205 3.31 -12.95 -1.46
C GLY A 205 2.27 -14.06 -1.59
N ASN A 206 1.26 -14.04 -0.72
CA ASN A 206 0.15 -14.97 -0.73
C ASN A 206 -1.16 -14.22 -0.98
N PHE A 207 -2.09 -14.86 -1.68
CA PHE A 207 -3.46 -14.38 -1.68
C PHE A 207 -4.05 -14.51 -0.26
N VAL A 208 -5.07 -13.71 0.05
CA VAL A 208 -5.92 -13.92 1.21
C VAL A 208 -6.96 -14.98 0.83
N GLN A 209 -7.44 -15.75 1.80
CA GLN A 209 -8.57 -16.65 1.57
C GLN A 209 -9.85 -15.83 1.32
N GLY A 210 -10.47 -15.99 0.16
CA GLY A 210 -11.64 -15.20 -0.25
C GLY A 210 -11.27 -13.94 -1.03
N SER A 211 -11.85 -12.79 -0.69
CA SER A 211 -11.61 -11.54 -1.41
C SER A 211 -10.44 -10.75 -0.82
N GLY A 212 -9.70 -10.04 -1.67
CA GLY A 212 -8.58 -9.22 -1.24
C GLY A 212 -8.15 -8.23 -2.31
N THR A 213 -6.99 -7.61 -2.10
CA THR A 213 -6.44 -6.58 -2.98
C THR A 213 -4.96 -6.85 -3.24
N LEU A 214 -4.55 -6.75 -4.50
CA LEU A 214 -3.14 -6.71 -4.90
C LEU A 214 -2.68 -5.26 -4.95
N ASN A 215 -1.60 -4.94 -4.24
CA ASN A 215 -1.03 -3.60 -4.17
C ASN A 215 0.27 -3.55 -4.97
N TYR A 216 0.20 -3.00 -6.17
CA TYR A 216 1.36 -2.77 -7.02
C TYR A 216 1.97 -1.41 -6.70
N THR A 217 3.29 -1.36 -6.51
CA THR A 217 4.02 -0.10 -6.48
C THR A 217 4.18 0.39 -7.93
N ILE A 218 3.71 1.60 -8.21
CA ILE A 218 3.88 2.27 -9.50
C ILE A 218 4.96 3.33 -9.34
N SER A 219 6.04 3.22 -10.13
CA SER A 219 7.15 4.17 -10.07
C SER A 219 7.75 4.47 -11.43
N GLY A 220 8.40 5.63 -11.56
CA GLY A 220 9.10 6.06 -12.78
C GLY A 220 8.89 7.53 -13.08
N THR A 221 9.24 7.96 -14.30
CA THR A 221 8.99 9.31 -14.78
C THR A 221 8.01 9.23 -15.94
N PRO A 222 6.73 9.62 -15.76
CA PRO A 222 5.72 9.53 -16.79
C PRO A 222 6.11 10.30 -18.04
N THR A 223 5.76 9.78 -19.21
CA THR A 223 5.88 10.47 -20.52
C THR A 223 4.58 11.16 -20.95
N VAL A 224 3.52 11.01 -20.15
CA VAL A 224 2.20 11.63 -20.37
C VAL A 224 1.68 12.17 -19.04
N SER A 225 0.87 13.22 -19.08
CA SER A 225 0.14 13.73 -17.91
C SER A 225 -1.29 13.21 -17.89
N SER A 226 -1.84 12.99 -16.70
CA SER A 226 -3.29 12.84 -16.50
C SER A 226 -4.05 13.99 -17.20
N PRO A 227 -5.21 13.73 -17.81
CA PRO A 227 -6.00 12.49 -17.75
C PRO A 227 -5.59 11.40 -18.76
N ASN A 228 -4.45 11.53 -19.46
CA ASN A 228 -3.97 10.44 -20.31
C ASN A 228 -3.60 9.23 -19.46
N THR A 229 -4.17 8.08 -19.80
CA THR A 229 -4.08 6.88 -18.99
C THR A 229 -2.88 6.01 -19.32
N THR A 230 -2.47 5.19 -18.35
CA THR A 230 -1.50 4.12 -18.51
C THR A 230 -2.18 2.81 -18.15
N THR A 231 -2.08 1.82 -19.04
CA THR A 231 -2.76 0.53 -18.89
C THR A 231 -1.73 -0.57 -18.71
N PHE A 232 -1.79 -1.27 -17.57
CA PHE A 232 -0.91 -2.38 -17.24
C PHE A 232 -1.62 -3.73 -17.49
N PRO A 233 -1.08 -4.61 -18.35
CA PRO A 233 -1.59 -5.96 -18.51
C PRO A 233 -1.16 -6.81 -17.31
N LEU A 234 -2.13 -7.30 -16.54
CA LEU A 234 -1.91 -8.14 -15.36
C LEU A 234 -2.26 -9.59 -15.68
N SER A 235 -1.45 -10.53 -15.19
CA SER A 235 -1.68 -11.97 -15.30
C SER A 235 -1.20 -12.65 -14.02
N ILE A 236 -2.12 -13.03 -13.14
CA ILE A 236 -1.80 -13.56 -11.81
C ILE A 236 -2.92 -14.45 -11.27
N GLY A 237 -2.57 -15.51 -10.55
CA GLY A 237 -3.54 -16.41 -9.91
C GLY A 237 -4.49 -17.12 -10.88
N GLY A 238 -4.07 -17.34 -12.12
CA GLY A 238 -4.87 -17.96 -13.19
C GLY A 238 -5.76 -16.99 -13.98
N GLN A 239 -5.82 -15.71 -13.59
CA GLN A 239 -6.64 -14.69 -14.23
C GLN A 239 -5.77 -13.64 -14.93
N SER A 240 -6.32 -13.00 -15.96
CA SER A 240 -5.69 -11.88 -16.66
C SER A 240 -6.68 -10.77 -16.95
N CYS A 241 -6.25 -9.52 -16.78
CA CYS A 241 -7.01 -8.32 -17.19
C CYS A 241 -6.06 -7.12 -17.37
N SER A 242 -6.60 -5.98 -17.81
CA SER A 242 -5.83 -4.76 -18.01
C SER A 242 -6.30 -3.66 -17.04
N ALA A 243 -5.42 -3.27 -16.10
CA ALA A 243 -5.70 -2.21 -15.14
C ALA A 243 -5.28 -0.86 -15.73
N THR A 244 -6.22 0.07 -15.84
CA THR A 244 -6.01 1.41 -16.39
C THR A 244 -6.01 2.45 -15.29
N VAL A 245 -4.93 3.24 -15.21
CA VAL A 245 -4.75 4.29 -14.19
C VAL A 245 -4.45 5.64 -14.84
N GLY A 246 -4.53 6.72 -14.04
CA GLY A 246 -4.20 8.07 -14.48
C GLY A 246 -5.36 8.90 -15.02
N LEU A 247 -6.60 8.38 -14.99
CA LEU A 247 -7.83 9.14 -15.30
C LEU A 247 -8.11 10.27 -14.30
N GLY A 248 -7.44 10.28 -13.13
CA GLY A 248 -7.85 11.09 -11.99
C GLY A 248 -8.99 10.43 -11.22
N LYS A 249 -9.70 11.22 -10.40
CA LYS A 249 -10.78 10.71 -9.55
C LYS A 249 -12.06 10.53 -10.36
N VAL A 250 -12.63 9.32 -10.33
CA VAL A 250 -14.02 9.05 -10.73
C VAL A 250 -14.82 8.87 -9.44
N LEU A 251 -15.86 9.68 -9.24
CA LEU A 251 -16.66 9.61 -8.03
C LEU A 251 -17.49 8.32 -7.98
N ALA A 252 -17.55 7.68 -6.81
CA ALA A 252 -18.51 6.63 -6.53
C ALA A 252 -19.94 7.21 -6.42
N PRO A 253 -21.01 6.42 -6.64
CA PRO A 253 -22.38 6.90 -6.47
C PRO A 253 -22.61 7.52 -5.09
N GLY A 254 -23.12 8.76 -5.05
CA GLY A 254 -23.34 9.54 -3.83
C GLY A 254 -22.10 10.26 -3.29
N GLU A 255 -20.90 9.95 -3.77
CA GLU A 255 -19.65 10.59 -3.32
C GLU A 255 -19.56 12.05 -3.78
N TYR A 256 -19.06 12.91 -2.89
CA TYR A 256 -18.76 14.31 -3.16
C TYR A 256 -17.27 14.55 -3.41
N GLN A 257 -16.98 15.54 -4.26
CA GLN A 257 -15.67 16.17 -4.35
C GLN A 257 -15.82 17.69 -4.29
N PHE A 258 -14.91 18.31 -3.55
CA PHE A 258 -14.85 19.75 -3.34
C PHE A 258 -13.60 20.29 -4.04
N PHE A 259 -13.75 21.40 -4.73
CA PHE A 259 -12.67 22.14 -5.37
C PHE A 259 -12.70 23.57 -4.86
N THR A 260 -11.61 24.00 -4.23
CA THR A 260 -11.49 25.36 -3.67
C THR A 260 -10.25 26.03 -4.22
N TYR A 261 -10.39 27.25 -4.73
CA TYR A 261 -9.28 28.04 -5.24
C TYR A 261 -9.38 29.49 -4.78
N THR A 262 -8.23 30.16 -4.63
CA THR A 262 -8.15 31.58 -4.29
C THR A 262 -7.28 32.29 -5.32
N LEU A 263 -7.74 33.44 -5.80
CA LEU A 263 -7.04 34.26 -6.79
C LEU A 263 -7.36 35.75 -6.62
N PRO A 264 -6.56 36.68 -7.16
CA PRO A 264 -6.88 38.12 -7.11
C PRO A 264 -8.22 38.43 -7.77
N ALA A 265 -9.00 39.35 -7.19
CA ALA A 265 -10.29 39.78 -7.76
C ALA A 265 -10.15 40.50 -9.12
N SER A 266 -8.97 41.02 -9.42
CA SER A 266 -8.63 41.68 -10.69
C SER A 266 -8.24 40.74 -11.81
N TYR A 267 -8.08 39.44 -11.55
CA TYR A 267 -7.66 38.48 -12.57
C TYR A 267 -8.72 38.33 -13.68
N VAL A 268 -8.31 38.39 -14.94
CA VAL A 268 -9.17 38.13 -16.10
C VAL A 268 -8.55 36.98 -16.88
N GLY A 269 -9.32 35.93 -17.15
CA GLY A 269 -8.86 34.70 -17.79
C GLY A 269 -9.47 33.43 -17.19
N LEU A 270 -8.94 32.28 -17.61
CA LEU A 270 -9.40 30.98 -17.14
C LEU A 270 -8.83 30.67 -15.75
N LEU A 271 -9.68 30.19 -14.84
CA LEU A 271 -9.28 29.70 -13.53
C LEU A 271 -8.17 28.66 -13.64
N SER A 272 -8.31 27.69 -14.55
CA SER A 272 -7.30 26.64 -14.73
C SER A 272 -5.93 27.16 -15.15
N THR A 273 -5.88 28.24 -15.95
CA THR A 273 -4.61 28.90 -16.32
C THR A 273 -3.95 29.56 -15.12
N GLN A 274 -4.73 30.23 -14.27
CA GLN A 274 -4.20 30.91 -13.08
C GLN A 274 -3.69 29.93 -12.01
N VAL A 275 -4.40 28.82 -11.81
CA VAL A 275 -4.02 27.79 -10.82
C VAL A 275 -2.84 26.94 -11.32
N GLY A 276 -2.74 26.72 -12.64
CA GLY A 276 -1.63 25.99 -13.25
C GLY A 276 -1.63 24.50 -12.90
N GLY A 277 -0.43 23.93 -12.67
CA GLY A 277 -0.23 22.48 -12.51
C GLY A 277 -0.95 21.82 -11.33
N SER A 278 -1.46 22.61 -10.37
CA SER A 278 -2.22 22.12 -9.23
C SER A 278 -3.73 22.02 -9.49
N TYR A 279 -4.20 22.46 -10.66
CA TYR A 279 -5.62 22.46 -10.99
C TYR A 279 -6.14 21.05 -11.24
N ASN A 280 -7.24 20.68 -10.57
CA ASN A 280 -7.69 19.28 -10.48
C ASN A 280 -9.21 19.09 -10.59
N ALA A 281 -9.98 20.13 -10.96
CA ALA A 281 -11.43 20.05 -11.13
C ALA A 281 -11.83 19.35 -12.43
N ILE A 282 -11.58 18.03 -12.49
CA ILE A 282 -11.86 17.17 -13.65
C ILE A 282 -12.76 16.02 -13.20
N LEU A 283 -13.93 15.88 -13.83
CA LEU A 283 -14.89 14.81 -13.59
C LEU A 283 -14.75 13.69 -14.61
N GLY A 284 -14.70 12.45 -14.12
CA GLY A 284 -14.64 11.25 -14.96
C GLY A 284 -13.39 11.19 -15.86
N GLY A 285 -12.35 11.99 -15.56
CA GLY A 285 -11.20 12.17 -16.44
C GLY A 285 -11.48 12.86 -17.78
N LYS A 286 -12.70 13.38 -18.00
CA LYS A 286 -13.14 13.89 -19.31
C LYS A 286 -13.58 15.35 -19.29
N VAL A 287 -14.29 15.78 -18.25
CA VAL A 287 -14.89 17.11 -18.20
C VAL A 287 -14.22 17.94 -17.12
N LYS A 288 -13.54 19.01 -17.54
CA LYS A 288 -12.95 20.01 -16.65
C LYS A 288 -13.97 21.09 -16.31
N LEU A 289 -14.13 21.41 -15.03
CA LEU A 289 -15.04 22.43 -14.50
C LEU A 289 -14.32 23.79 -14.39
N ASP A 290 -14.23 24.52 -15.49
CA ASP A 290 -13.45 25.76 -15.56
C ASP A 290 -14.33 27.00 -15.40
N LEU A 291 -13.74 28.12 -14.98
CA LEU A 291 -14.41 29.42 -14.94
C LEU A 291 -13.64 30.40 -15.82
N ASN A 292 -14.32 31.08 -16.73
CA ASN A 292 -13.74 32.16 -17.52
C ASN A 292 -14.10 33.50 -16.89
N PHE A 293 -13.17 34.10 -16.13
CA PHE A 293 -13.34 35.44 -15.58
C PHE A 293 -13.21 36.46 -16.72
N THR A 294 -14.32 37.11 -17.07
CA THR A 294 -14.43 38.03 -18.22
C THR A 294 -14.15 39.47 -17.84
N ALA A 295 -14.19 39.82 -16.55
CA ALA A 295 -13.96 41.17 -16.06
C ALA A 295 -13.38 41.18 -14.63
N ASP A 296 -12.92 42.34 -14.17
CA ASP A 296 -12.50 42.57 -12.77
C ASP A 296 -13.74 42.55 -11.85
N SER A 297 -13.65 41.89 -10.68
CA SER A 297 -14.73 41.88 -9.68
C SER A 297 -14.70 43.04 -8.70
N ASN A 298 -13.75 43.95 -8.82
CA ASN A 298 -13.67 45.23 -8.09
C ASN A 298 -14.60 46.31 -8.66
N GLN A 299 -15.59 45.91 -9.47
CA GLN A 299 -16.62 46.79 -10.02
C GLN A 299 -17.79 46.97 -9.03
N GLY A 300 -18.73 47.86 -9.37
CA GLY A 300 -19.95 48.10 -8.58
C GLY A 300 -20.92 46.92 -8.58
N SER A 301 -21.99 47.02 -7.76
CA SER A 301 -23.06 46.02 -7.66
C SER A 301 -23.74 45.72 -9.00
N GLY A 302 -24.06 44.45 -9.25
CA GLY A 302 -24.74 43.99 -10.46
C GLY A 302 -23.80 43.67 -11.63
N ALA A 303 -22.50 43.47 -11.39
CA ALA A 303 -21.55 43.14 -12.45
C ALA A 303 -21.46 41.62 -12.68
N VAL A 304 -21.60 41.23 -13.95
CA VAL A 304 -21.26 39.89 -14.44
C VAL A 304 -19.76 39.81 -14.65
N THR A 305 -19.09 38.85 -14.01
CA THR A 305 -17.61 38.80 -14.03
C THR A 305 -17.03 37.46 -14.41
N TYR A 306 -17.84 36.40 -14.56
CA TYR A 306 -17.35 35.11 -15.04
C TYR A 306 -18.44 34.24 -15.69
N ASN A 307 -17.99 33.33 -16.55
CA ASN A 307 -18.82 32.29 -17.17
C ASN A 307 -18.31 30.89 -16.78
N PRO A 308 -19.13 30.04 -16.16
CA PRO A 308 -18.80 28.64 -15.92
C PRO A 308 -18.72 27.84 -17.23
N ARG A 309 -17.76 26.92 -17.31
CA ARG A 309 -17.44 26.14 -18.51
C ARG A 309 -17.25 24.66 -18.21
N LEU A 310 -17.90 23.83 -19.00
CA LEU A 310 -17.62 22.41 -19.12
C LEU A 310 -16.67 22.20 -20.30
N VAL A 311 -15.41 21.84 -20.04
CA VAL A 311 -14.38 21.69 -21.07
C VAL A 311 -14.04 20.22 -21.29
N ASN A 312 -14.06 19.75 -22.54
CA ASN A 312 -13.59 18.41 -22.87
C ASN A 312 -12.05 18.37 -22.83
N VAL A 313 -11.50 17.67 -21.83
CA VAL A 313 -10.05 17.43 -21.69
C VAL A 313 -9.65 16.01 -22.12
N PHE A 314 -10.59 15.23 -22.65
CA PHE A 314 -10.33 13.91 -23.21
C PHE A 314 -9.74 14.02 -24.63
N SER A 315 -8.99 12.99 -25.04
CA SER A 315 -8.32 12.93 -26.35
C SER A 315 -9.27 12.67 -27.53
N ALA A 316 -10.55 12.41 -27.27
CA ALA A 316 -11.57 12.16 -28.28
C ALA A 316 -12.83 12.98 -28.02
N ASN A 317 -13.73 13.02 -29.02
CA ASN A 317 -15.04 13.63 -28.87
C ASN A 317 -15.81 12.96 -27.71
N ILE A 318 -16.42 13.76 -26.85
CA ILE A 318 -17.28 13.27 -25.77
C ILE A 318 -18.72 13.65 -26.02
N LYS A 319 -19.64 12.80 -25.60
CA LYS A 319 -21.08 13.04 -25.72
C LYS A 319 -21.62 13.53 -24.38
N VAL A 320 -22.27 14.69 -24.39
CA VAL A 320 -22.71 15.37 -23.16
C VAL A 320 -24.14 15.87 -23.25
N TRP A 321 -24.82 15.85 -22.11
CA TRP A 321 -26.07 16.57 -21.86
C TRP A 321 -25.87 17.39 -20.60
N TYR A 322 -26.42 18.60 -20.57
CA TYR A 322 -26.46 19.36 -19.33
C TYR A 322 -27.76 20.16 -19.21
N ALA A 323 -28.16 20.38 -17.96
CA ALA A 323 -29.11 21.40 -17.57
C ALA A 323 -28.46 22.21 -16.45
N ALA A 324 -28.46 23.53 -16.59
CA ALA A 324 -27.96 24.45 -15.59
C ALA A 324 -29.08 25.39 -15.15
N LEU A 325 -29.13 25.64 -13.85
CA LEU A 325 -30.02 26.58 -13.22
C LEU A 325 -29.17 27.49 -12.34
N SER A 326 -29.20 28.78 -12.64
CA SER A 326 -28.65 29.78 -11.75
C SER A 326 -29.77 30.47 -10.97
N SER A 327 -29.43 31.36 -10.04
CA SER A 327 -30.45 32.16 -9.35
C SER A 327 -31.14 33.18 -10.26
N VAL A 328 -30.63 33.43 -11.48
CA VAL A 328 -31.21 34.36 -12.45
C VAL A 328 -31.76 33.65 -13.69
N ASP A 329 -30.99 32.71 -14.25
CA ASP A 329 -31.19 32.17 -15.59
C ASP A 329 -31.24 30.64 -15.64
N ARG A 330 -31.53 30.11 -16.83
CA ARG A 330 -31.56 28.66 -17.12
C ARG A 330 -31.00 28.32 -18.48
N TYR A 331 -30.07 27.38 -18.51
CA TYR A 331 -29.44 26.90 -19.74
C TYR A 331 -29.54 25.39 -19.83
N ARG A 332 -29.63 24.88 -21.06
CA ARG A 332 -29.72 23.45 -21.29
C ARG A 332 -29.34 23.12 -22.71
N ARG A 333 -28.65 22.00 -22.86
CA ARG A 333 -28.42 21.37 -24.15
C ARG A 333 -28.41 19.87 -23.98
N SER A 334 -28.82 19.17 -25.02
CA SER A 334 -28.90 17.72 -25.02
C SER A 334 -28.18 17.17 -26.23
N ASN A 335 -27.55 16.01 -26.07
CA ASN A 335 -26.99 15.24 -27.16
C ASN A 335 -25.89 16.01 -27.93
N ILE A 336 -25.04 16.76 -27.21
CA ILE A 336 -23.94 17.50 -27.82
C ILE A 336 -22.75 16.56 -27.98
N LEU A 337 -22.09 16.63 -29.14
CA LEU A 337 -20.77 16.06 -29.34
C LEU A 337 -19.72 17.17 -29.14
N LEU A 338 -18.98 17.12 -28.04
CA LEU A 338 -17.96 18.11 -27.68
C LEU A 338 -16.58 17.61 -28.09
N ALA A 339 -15.92 18.32 -29.01
CA ALA A 339 -14.58 17.95 -29.51
C ALA A 339 -13.49 18.12 -28.44
N PRO A 340 -12.33 17.43 -28.54
CA PRO A 340 -11.17 17.66 -27.68
C PRO A 340 -10.81 19.15 -27.58
N GLY A 341 -10.66 19.68 -26.36
CA GLY A 341 -10.40 21.09 -26.11
C GLY A 341 -11.62 22.02 -26.28
N GLY A 342 -12.73 21.52 -26.80
CA GLY A 342 -13.99 22.27 -26.89
C GLY A 342 -14.61 22.51 -25.51
N TYR A 343 -15.39 23.59 -25.40
CA TYR A 343 -16.09 23.93 -24.16
C TYR A 343 -17.56 24.28 -24.40
N ILE A 344 -18.34 24.20 -23.33
CA ILE A 344 -19.72 24.66 -23.26
C ILE A 344 -19.80 25.66 -22.11
N GLU A 345 -20.28 26.86 -22.40
CA GLU A 345 -20.69 27.80 -21.35
C GLU A 345 -22.06 27.36 -20.82
N THR A 346 -22.16 27.19 -19.51
CA THR A 346 -23.40 26.76 -18.86
C THR A 346 -24.28 27.93 -18.46
N ASP A 347 -23.77 29.15 -18.60
CA ASP A 347 -24.47 30.40 -18.35
C ASP A 347 -23.97 31.50 -19.31
N ASN A 348 -24.69 32.62 -19.44
CA ASN A 348 -24.28 33.79 -20.23
C ASN A 348 -23.45 34.80 -19.43
N GLY A 349 -23.29 34.60 -18.12
CA GLY A 349 -22.67 35.56 -17.24
C GLY A 349 -23.20 35.50 -15.83
N ILE A 350 -22.34 35.10 -14.89
CA ILE A 350 -22.70 35.04 -13.48
C ILE A 350 -22.42 36.37 -12.77
N TYR A 351 -23.43 36.88 -12.05
CA TYR A 351 -23.29 38.04 -11.17
C TYR A 351 -22.35 37.74 -10.01
N LEU A 352 -21.27 38.49 -9.92
CA LEU A 352 -20.27 38.37 -8.86
C LEU A 352 -19.42 39.63 -8.76
N ASN A 353 -19.73 40.44 -7.76
CA ASN A 353 -18.90 41.55 -7.35
C ASN A 353 -18.90 41.64 -5.82
N TYR A 354 -18.35 42.72 -5.30
CA TYR A 354 -18.12 42.92 -3.87
C TYR A 354 -19.39 43.15 -3.00
N GLY A 355 -20.59 43.21 -3.58
CA GLY A 355 -21.82 43.57 -2.84
C GLY A 355 -21.69 44.91 -2.10
N ASP A 356 -22.18 44.97 -0.86
CA ASP A 356 -22.24 46.16 0.00
C ASP A 356 -20.88 46.78 0.39
N ASN A 357 -19.78 46.10 0.09
CA ASN A 357 -18.43 46.59 0.35
C ASN A 357 -18.09 47.00 1.78
N MET A 358 -18.49 46.15 2.73
CA MET A 358 -18.26 46.38 4.15
C MET A 358 -16.86 45.96 4.59
N ASN A 359 -16.12 46.83 5.27
CA ASN A 359 -14.81 46.54 5.86
C ASN A 359 -14.78 46.92 7.35
N SER A 360 -13.60 46.89 7.98
CA SER A 360 -13.43 47.19 9.41
C SER A 360 -13.86 48.60 9.84
N SER A 361 -14.02 49.54 8.91
CA SER A 361 -14.52 50.89 9.16
C SER A 361 -16.01 51.09 8.87
N SER A 362 -16.67 50.09 8.26
CA SER A 362 -18.09 50.15 7.90
C SER A 362 -18.98 50.01 9.13
N ALA A 363 -20.11 50.73 9.15
CA ALA A 363 -21.12 50.54 10.17
C ALA A 363 -21.77 49.16 10.00
N PRO A 364 -21.77 48.28 11.02
CA PRO A 364 -22.35 46.94 10.90
C PRO A 364 -23.86 46.99 10.60
N THR A 365 -24.31 46.12 9.69
CA THR A 365 -25.73 45.97 9.35
C THR A 365 -26.44 45.23 10.49
N VAL A 366 -27.40 45.89 11.14
CA VAL A 366 -28.20 45.29 12.24
C VAL A 366 -29.32 44.40 11.70
N ALA A 367 -29.91 44.80 10.57
CA ALA A 367 -30.91 44.03 9.83
C ALA A 367 -30.94 44.50 8.38
N MET A 368 -31.32 43.62 7.45
CA MET A 368 -31.47 43.92 6.04
C MET A 368 -32.78 43.32 5.52
N THR A 369 -33.51 44.09 4.72
CA THR A 369 -34.73 43.67 4.02
C THR A 369 -34.59 44.03 2.56
N GLY A 370 -34.49 43.03 1.68
CA GLY A 370 -34.28 43.22 0.24
C GLY A 370 -33.18 42.30 -0.29
N THR A 371 -33.02 42.30 -1.60
CA THR A 371 -31.94 41.61 -2.32
C THR A 371 -31.41 42.57 -3.39
N ASP A 372 -30.17 42.39 -3.81
CA ASP A 372 -29.63 43.00 -5.01
C ASP A 372 -29.04 41.93 -5.92
N ASP A 373 -28.60 42.34 -7.11
CA ASP A 373 -28.02 41.44 -8.11
C ASP A 373 -26.49 41.31 -7.93
N SER A 374 -25.99 41.44 -6.69
CA SER A 374 -24.53 41.37 -6.42
C SER A 374 -23.96 39.95 -6.45
N MET A 375 -24.83 38.94 -6.42
CA MET A 375 -24.43 37.55 -6.23
C MET A 375 -25.35 36.57 -6.94
N GLU A 376 -24.75 35.57 -7.57
CA GLU A 376 -25.45 34.47 -8.20
C GLU A 376 -24.71 33.13 -7.99
N ILE A 377 -25.50 32.06 -7.89
CA ILE A 377 -25.04 30.67 -7.75
C ILE A 377 -25.59 29.85 -8.92
N GLU A 378 -24.80 28.90 -9.41
CA GLU A 378 -25.22 27.99 -10.48
C GLU A 378 -25.17 26.53 -10.01
N THR A 379 -26.22 25.77 -10.35
CA THR A 379 -26.25 24.31 -10.24
C THR A 379 -26.34 23.70 -11.63
N ILE A 380 -25.45 22.75 -11.95
CA ILE A 380 -25.37 22.08 -13.24
C ILE A 380 -25.57 20.58 -13.05
N ASP A 381 -26.59 20.01 -13.69
CA ASP A 381 -26.74 18.57 -13.86
C ASP A 381 -26.11 18.16 -15.20
N LEU A 382 -25.03 17.40 -15.16
CA LEU A 382 -24.21 16.96 -16.30
C LEU A 382 -24.31 15.44 -16.48
N LEU A 383 -24.61 14.97 -17.69
CA LEU A 383 -24.50 13.57 -18.08
C LEU A 383 -23.34 13.40 -19.07
N VAL A 384 -22.35 12.59 -18.70
CA VAL A 384 -21.22 12.19 -19.55
C VAL A 384 -20.88 10.73 -19.24
N ASP A 385 -20.62 9.92 -20.28
CA ASP A 385 -20.38 8.47 -20.14
C ASP A 385 -21.48 7.70 -19.38
N ALA A 386 -22.73 8.12 -19.54
CA ALA A 386 -23.87 7.60 -18.76
C ALA A 386 -23.76 7.81 -17.23
N ILE A 387 -22.80 8.63 -16.78
CA ILE A 387 -22.68 9.08 -15.39
C ILE A 387 -23.29 10.46 -15.27
N TRP A 388 -24.30 10.57 -14.39
CA TRP A 388 -24.90 11.83 -14.02
C TRP A 388 -24.16 12.43 -12.83
N TYR A 389 -23.67 13.66 -13.00
CA TYR A 389 -23.09 14.50 -11.97
C TYR A 389 -24.00 15.69 -11.67
N ARG A 390 -24.09 16.07 -10.39
CA ARG A 390 -24.59 17.37 -9.96
C ARG A 390 -23.42 18.22 -9.51
N ILE A 391 -23.29 19.39 -10.10
CA ILE A 391 -22.23 20.36 -9.85
C ILE A 391 -22.85 21.62 -9.26
N ILE A 392 -22.20 22.22 -8.27
CA ILE A 392 -22.58 23.55 -7.76
C ILE A 392 -21.35 24.43 -7.87
N VAL A 393 -21.53 25.61 -8.48
CA VAL A 393 -20.50 26.65 -8.61
C VAL A 393 -20.93 27.84 -7.76
N TYR A 394 -20.08 28.21 -6.81
CA TYR A 394 -20.25 29.37 -5.97
C TYR A 394 -18.91 30.10 -5.84
N VAL A 395 -18.88 31.37 -6.18
CA VAL A 395 -17.68 32.19 -6.07
C VAL A 395 -18.00 33.36 -5.15
N SER A 396 -17.09 33.75 -4.27
CA SER A 396 -17.23 34.97 -3.47
C SER A 396 -16.06 35.91 -3.69
N VAL A 397 -16.30 37.21 -3.46
CA VAL A 397 -15.27 38.25 -3.40
C VAL A 397 -15.12 38.71 -1.96
N ASP A 398 -13.89 38.90 -1.49
CA ASP A 398 -13.60 39.32 -0.11
C ASP A 398 -12.58 40.46 -0.10
N ASN A 399 -12.85 41.54 0.68
CA ASN A 399 -11.87 42.60 0.95
C ASN A 399 -10.69 42.16 1.79
N LEU A 400 -10.89 41.10 2.58
CA LEU A 400 -10.08 40.83 3.76
C LEU A 400 -10.21 41.94 4.84
N ASN A 401 -11.39 42.58 4.94
CA ASN A 401 -11.66 43.73 5.82
C ASN A 401 -10.75 44.97 5.62
N ASP A 402 -10.20 45.14 4.42
CA ASP A 402 -9.36 46.28 4.00
C ASP A 402 -10.09 47.19 2.97
N ALA A 403 -9.64 48.44 2.84
CA ALA A 403 -10.06 49.40 1.81
C ALA A 403 -9.22 49.32 0.52
N THR A 404 -8.10 48.59 0.53
CA THR A 404 -7.19 48.49 -0.62
C THR A 404 -7.73 47.52 -1.68
N VAL A 405 -8.28 48.05 -2.77
CA VAL A 405 -8.88 47.26 -3.87
C VAL A 405 -7.97 46.16 -4.43
N ALA A 406 -6.66 46.39 -4.48
CA ALA A 406 -5.69 45.41 -4.97
C ALA A 406 -5.56 44.16 -4.08
N ASN A 407 -5.99 44.24 -2.81
CA ASN A 407 -5.95 43.14 -1.85
C ASN A 407 -7.19 42.23 -1.93
N ASN A 408 -8.20 42.65 -2.69
CA ASN A 408 -9.44 41.88 -2.85
C ASN A 408 -9.14 40.54 -3.54
N ILE A 409 -9.73 39.47 -3.01
CA ILE A 409 -9.59 38.12 -3.55
C ILE A 409 -10.93 37.55 -3.99
N ARG A 410 -10.88 36.65 -4.95
CA ARG A 410 -11.95 35.70 -5.24
C ARG A 410 -11.66 34.39 -4.54
N ARG A 411 -12.70 33.80 -3.95
CA ARG A 411 -12.70 32.40 -3.51
C ARG A 411 -13.69 31.63 -4.37
N VAL A 412 -13.18 30.65 -5.10
CA VAL A 412 -13.99 29.76 -5.94
C VAL A 412 -14.27 28.49 -5.14
N PHE A 413 -15.54 28.12 -5.05
CA PHE A 413 -16.02 26.87 -4.49
C PHE A 413 -16.81 26.13 -5.56
N MET A 414 -16.32 24.96 -5.97
CA MET A 414 -17.06 24.06 -6.82
C MET A 414 -17.24 22.73 -6.11
N THR A 415 -18.43 22.16 -6.20
CA THR A 415 -18.70 20.81 -5.71
C THR A 415 -19.21 19.95 -6.84
N ALA A 416 -18.87 18.67 -6.83
CA ALA A 416 -19.43 17.68 -7.73
C ALA A 416 -19.85 16.45 -6.95
N GLN A 417 -21.05 15.95 -7.23
CA GLN A 417 -21.58 14.70 -6.70
C GLN A 417 -21.97 13.79 -7.85
N ARG A 418 -21.63 12.50 -7.78
CA ARG A 418 -22.20 11.52 -8.70
C ARG A 418 -23.60 11.11 -8.22
N MET A 419 -24.57 11.29 -9.10
CA MET A 419 -26.01 11.10 -8.83
C MET A 419 -26.56 9.77 -9.35
N SER A 420 -25.79 9.06 -10.20
CA SER A 420 -26.18 7.77 -10.79
C SER A 420 -25.27 6.62 -10.36
N ASN A 421 -25.79 5.40 -10.45
CA ASN A 421 -25.03 4.17 -10.20
C ASN A 421 -23.96 3.88 -11.23
#